data_AF-A0A3C1HEV8-F1
#
_entry.id   AF-A0A3C1HEV8-F1
#
_cell.length_a   1.000
_cell.length_b   1.000
_cell.length_c   1.000
_cell.angle_alpha   90.00
_cell.angle_beta   90.00
_cell.angle_gamma   90.00
#
_symmetry.space_group_name_H-M   'P 1'
#
loop_
_entity.id
_entity.type
_entity.pdbx_description
1 polymer ?
#
loop_
_entity_poly.entity_id
_entity_poly.type
_entity_poly.pdbx_seq_one_letter_code
_entity_poly.pdbx_strand_id
1 'polypeptide(L)'
;MIRNLLAVALVSLLLVACAGTSITNLTPARYPRNETGVYTVEVQLDTHQQTMRYHTVSPSVVVGLNTYPMRPTLKTENRWEGTIPVPKEKDRVSYHFKFDYDYNRFGAAGRDSALSPEYDLQIGSGH
;
A
#
# COMPACT_ATOMS: atom_id res chain seq x y z
N MET A 1 40.45 -24.92 -7.62
CA MET A 1 39.04 -25.26 -7.38
C MET A 1 38.18 -24.06 -6.93
N ILE A 2 38.70 -22.82 -6.90
CA ILE A 2 37.97 -21.60 -6.46
C ILE A 2 37.18 -20.92 -7.60
N ARG A 3 37.62 -21.05 -8.86
CA ARG A 3 37.00 -20.38 -10.03
C ARG A 3 35.56 -20.83 -10.30
N ASN A 4 35.24 -22.10 -10.01
CA ASN A 4 33.89 -22.64 -10.21
C ASN A 4 32.93 -22.26 -9.07
N LEU A 5 33.46 -22.00 -7.85
CA LEU A 5 32.66 -21.56 -6.70
C LEU A 5 32.17 -20.11 -6.87
N LEU A 6 32.97 -19.25 -7.50
CA LEU A 6 32.58 -17.87 -7.85
C LEU A 6 31.44 -17.83 -8.87
N ALA A 7 31.47 -18.71 -9.88
CA ALA A 7 30.41 -18.81 -10.88
C ALA A 7 29.09 -19.31 -10.28
N VAL A 8 29.15 -20.28 -9.35
CA VAL A 8 27.97 -20.77 -8.64
C VAL A 8 27.39 -19.68 -7.72
N ALA A 9 28.23 -18.96 -6.97
CA ALA A 9 27.78 -17.86 -6.11
C ALA A 9 27.11 -16.71 -6.90
N LEU A 10 27.60 -16.42 -8.11
CA LEU A 10 27.04 -15.38 -8.97
C LEU A 10 25.68 -15.80 -9.58
N VAL A 11 25.52 -17.09 -9.91
CA VAL A 11 24.23 -17.64 -10.40
C VAL A 11 23.18 -17.68 -9.29
N SER A 12 23.57 -17.96 -8.04
CA SER A 12 22.67 -17.91 -6.88
C SER A 12 22.08 -16.51 -6.64
N LEU A 13 22.85 -15.45 -6.92
CA LEU A 13 22.43 -14.07 -6.71
C LEU A 13 21.38 -13.59 -7.74
N LEU A 14 21.38 -14.19 -8.94
CA LEU A 14 20.50 -13.81 -10.05
C LEU A 14 19.09 -14.42 -9.96
N LEU A 15 18.86 -15.35 -9.02
CA LEU A 15 17.57 -16.03 -8.86
C LEU A 15 16.61 -15.32 -7.88
N VAL A 16 16.99 -14.20 -7.28
CA VAL A 16 16.07 -13.37 -6.49
C VAL A 16 15.30 -12.45 -7.44
N ALA A 17 14.43 -13.05 -8.27
CA ALA A 17 13.41 -12.28 -8.96
C ALA A 17 12.38 -11.85 -7.92
N CYS A 18 12.49 -10.60 -7.44
CA CYS A 18 11.42 -9.99 -6.65
C CYS A 18 10.16 -9.92 -7.52
N ALA A 19 9.27 -10.90 -7.41
CA ALA A 19 7.86 -10.72 -7.68
C ALA A 19 7.30 -9.74 -6.62
N GLY A 20 7.72 -8.48 -6.72
CA GLY A 20 7.48 -7.46 -5.72
C GLY A 20 6.09 -6.88 -5.86
N THR A 21 5.37 -6.80 -4.74
CA THR A 21 4.25 -5.90 -4.57
C THR A 21 4.76 -4.64 -3.88
N SER A 22 4.56 -3.49 -4.50
CA SER A 22 4.94 -2.18 -4.01
C SER A 22 3.68 -1.39 -3.65
N ILE A 23 3.66 -0.83 -2.44
CA ILE A 23 2.63 0.09 -1.99
C ILE A 23 3.28 1.46 -1.83
N THR A 24 2.85 2.42 -2.65
CA THR A 24 3.38 3.79 -2.63
C THR A 24 2.35 4.72 -2.03
N ASN A 25 2.70 5.37 -0.92
CA ASN A 25 1.89 6.44 -0.35
C ASN A 25 2.02 7.70 -1.21
N LEU A 26 0.90 8.17 -1.74
CA LEU A 26 0.80 9.39 -2.54
C LEU A 26 0.27 10.58 -1.74
N THR A 27 -0.14 10.33 -0.50
CA THR A 27 -0.63 11.36 0.42
C THR A 27 0.48 12.37 0.71
N PRO A 28 0.21 13.68 0.66
CA PRO A 28 1.13 14.69 1.17
C PRO A 28 1.51 14.39 2.62
N ALA A 29 2.78 14.58 2.97
CA ALA A 29 3.26 14.38 4.35
C ALA A 29 2.57 15.30 5.37
N ARG A 30 2.03 16.43 4.92
CA ARG A 30 1.33 17.42 5.74
C ARG A 30 0.09 17.97 5.04
N TYR A 31 -1.00 18.12 5.80
CA TYR A 31 -2.16 18.92 5.42
C TYR A 31 -2.29 20.18 6.30
N PRO A 32 -2.77 21.30 5.74
CA PRO A 32 -3.31 22.39 6.55
C PRO A 32 -4.52 21.90 7.33
N ARG A 33 -4.66 22.36 8.58
CA ARG A 33 -5.83 22.03 9.41
C ARG A 33 -7.10 22.56 8.74
N ASN A 34 -8.08 21.68 8.53
CA ASN A 34 -9.40 22.04 7.98
C ASN A 34 -10.50 21.94 9.06
N GLU A 35 -11.66 22.54 8.78
CA GLU A 35 -12.79 22.60 9.72
C GLU A 35 -13.50 21.25 9.92
N THR A 36 -13.49 20.40 8.89
CA THR A 36 -14.18 19.11 8.87
C THR A 36 -13.48 18.04 9.72
N GLY A 37 -12.16 18.18 9.91
CA GLY A 37 -11.34 17.15 10.56
C GLY A 37 -11.18 15.88 9.73
N VAL A 38 -11.54 15.91 8.45
CA VAL A 38 -11.44 14.77 7.52
C VAL A 38 -10.38 15.06 6.47
N TYR A 39 -9.49 14.11 6.24
CA TYR A 39 -8.34 14.27 5.35
C TYR A 39 -8.31 13.15 4.31
N THR A 40 -8.08 13.52 3.07
CA THR A 40 -7.90 12.57 1.97
C THR A 40 -6.52 11.92 2.07
N VAL A 41 -6.47 10.62 1.84
CA VAL A 41 -5.24 9.84 1.70
C VAL A 41 -5.27 9.09 0.38
N GLU A 42 -4.13 9.01 -0.28
CA GLU A 42 -3.98 8.41 -1.60
C GLU A 42 -2.85 7.38 -1.62
N VAL A 43 -3.06 6.31 -2.39
CA VAL A 43 -2.12 5.20 -2.48
C VAL A 43 -2.09 4.64 -3.89
N GLN A 44 -0.92 4.14 -4.30
CA GLN A 44 -0.73 3.32 -5.48
C GLN A 44 -0.29 1.90 -5.11
N LEU A 45 -0.84 0.88 -5.77
CA LEU A 45 -0.42 -0.52 -5.68
C LEU A 45 0.15 -0.98 -7.02
N ASP A 46 1.45 -1.26 -7.07
CA ASP A 46 2.07 -1.92 -8.21
C ASP A 46 2.47 -3.34 -7.83
N THR A 47 2.16 -4.32 -8.67
CA THR A 47 2.50 -5.71 -8.40
C THR A 47 2.94 -6.43 -9.66
N HIS A 48 3.96 -7.28 -9.53
CA HIS A 48 4.35 -8.24 -10.56
C HIS A 48 3.72 -9.63 -10.34
N GLN A 49 2.84 -9.78 -9.36
CA GLN A 49 2.14 -11.04 -9.08
C GLN A 49 1.09 -11.32 -10.16
N GLN A 50 1.47 -12.08 -11.19
CA GLN A 50 0.60 -12.44 -12.31
C GLN A 50 -0.66 -13.23 -11.91
N THR A 51 -0.63 -13.88 -10.75
CA THR A 51 -1.79 -14.63 -10.25
C THR A 51 -2.83 -13.75 -9.57
N MET A 52 -2.48 -12.51 -9.19
CA MET A 52 -3.41 -11.60 -8.51
C MET A 52 -4.61 -11.27 -9.43
N ARG A 53 -5.82 -11.37 -8.89
CA ARG A 53 -7.04 -10.94 -9.59
C ARG A 53 -7.29 -9.47 -9.29
N TYR A 54 -6.79 -8.61 -10.15
CA TYR A 54 -6.78 -7.18 -9.91
C TYR A 54 -8.17 -6.57 -9.60
N HIS A 55 -9.21 -7.03 -10.28
CA HIS A 55 -10.59 -6.59 -10.05
C HIS A 55 -11.17 -6.98 -8.68
N THR A 56 -10.48 -7.83 -7.91
CA THR A 56 -10.89 -8.21 -6.53
C THR A 56 -10.17 -7.41 -5.47
N VAL A 57 -9.22 -6.55 -5.86
CA VAL A 57 -8.47 -5.71 -4.93
C VAL A 57 -9.44 -4.80 -4.18
N SER A 58 -9.45 -4.93 -2.87
CA SER A 58 -10.27 -4.16 -1.95
C SER A 58 -9.36 -3.36 -1.02
N PRO A 59 -9.04 -2.10 -1.37
CA PRO A 59 -8.16 -1.26 -0.59
C PRO A 59 -8.89 -0.59 0.57
N SER A 60 -8.15 -0.44 1.67
CA SER A 60 -8.59 0.24 2.87
C SER A 60 -7.45 0.97 3.54
N VAL A 61 -7.78 2.04 4.26
CA VAL A 61 -6.85 2.71 5.18
C VAL A 61 -7.21 2.33 6.61
N VAL A 62 -6.20 1.91 7.38
CA VAL A 62 -6.33 1.47 8.77
C VAL A 62 -5.74 2.54 9.67
N VAL A 63 -6.54 3.04 10.62
CA VAL A 63 -6.13 4.03 11.63
C VAL A 63 -6.45 3.46 13.01
N GLY A 64 -5.41 3.02 13.74
CA GLY A 64 -5.60 2.27 14.98
C GLY A 64 -6.37 0.97 14.72
N LEU A 65 -7.57 0.84 15.29
CA LEU A 65 -8.46 -0.31 15.10
C LEU A 65 -9.55 -0.08 14.04
N ASN A 66 -9.61 1.11 13.46
CA ASN A 66 -10.65 1.48 12.50
C ASN A 66 -10.14 1.27 11.07
N THR A 67 -11.01 0.77 10.21
CA THR A 67 -10.74 0.53 8.79
C THR A 67 -11.70 1.35 7.95
N TYR A 68 -11.19 2.15 7.02
CA TYR A 68 -11.98 2.97 6.11
C TYR A 68 -11.78 2.48 4.67
N PRO A 69 -12.86 2.18 3.94
CA PRO A 69 -12.75 1.72 2.55
C PRO A 69 -12.25 2.84 1.65
N MET A 70 -11.48 2.48 0.63
CA MET A 70 -10.99 3.42 -0.39
C MET A 70 -11.74 3.20 -1.70
N ARG A 71 -11.78 4.24 -2.54
CA ARG A 71 -12.38 4.21 -3.87
C ARG A 71 -11.30 4.43 -4.94
N PRO A 72 -11.45 3.86 -6.15
CA PRO A 72 -10.51 4.09 -7.24
C PRO A 72 -10.50 5.57 -7.65
N THR A 73 -9.32 6.11 -7.93
CA THR A 73 -9.21 7.44 -8.53
C THR A 73 -9.55 7.37 -10.03
N LEU A 74 -10.13 8.44 -10.58
CA LEU A 74 -10.56 8.46 -11.98
C LEU A 74 -9.37 8.24 -12.92
N LYS A 75 -9.58 7.42 -13.96
CA LYS A 75 -8.63 7.16 -15.07
C LYS A 75 -7.37 6.36 -14.70
N THR A 76 -7.32 5.74 -13.53
CA THR A 76 -6.19 4.87 -13.12
C THR A 76 -6.70 3.60 -12.48
N GLU A 77 -6.13 2.46 -12.86
CA GLU A 77 -6.53 1.16 -12.28
C GLU A 77 -5.83 0.93 -10.93
N ASN A 78 -4.64 1.50 -10.74
CA ASN A 78 -3.75 1.21 -9.60
C ASN A 78 -3.67 2.26 -8.52
N ARG A 79 -4.64 3.17 -8.47
CA ARG A 79 -4.67 4.24 -7.48
C ARG A 79 -6.02 4.35 -6.84
N TRP A 80 -5.99 4.60 -5.53
CA TRP A 80 -7.19 4.74 -4.72
C TRP A 80 -7.04 5.92 -3.76
N GLU A 81 -8.16 6.53 -3.46
CA GLU A 81 -8.31 7.60 -2.49
C GLU A 81 -9.30 7.18 -1.40
N GLY A 82 -9.03 7.60 -0.17
CA GLY A 82 -9.90 7.39 0.97
C GLY A 82 -9.88 8.62 1.87
N THR A 83 -10.76 8.64 2.86
CA THR A 83 -10.82 9.73 3.83
C THR A 83 -10.69 9.20 5.25
N ILE A 84 -9.84 9.82 6.05
CA ILE A 84 -9.65 9.48 7.46
C ILE A 84 -10.03 10.66 8.37
N PRO A 85 -10.70 10.41 9.50
CA PRO A 85 -10.92 11.44 10.51
C PRO A 85 -9.67 11.63 11.36
N VAL A 86 -9.31 12.89 11.62
CA VAL A 86 -8.28 13.27 12.59
C VAL A 86 -8.91 14.16 13.64
N PRO A 87 -8.92 13.75 14.93
CA PRO A 87 -9.43 14.56 16.03
C PRO A 87 -8.80 15.96 16.07
N LYS A 88 -9.57 16.96 16.51
CA LYS A 88 -9.12 18.36 16.50
C LYS A 88 -7.90 18.58 17.40
N GLU A 89 -7.74 17.75 18.41
CA GLU A 89 -6.67 17.78 19.41
C GLU A 89 -5.38 17.11 18.93
N LYS A 90 -5.42 16.44 17.76
CA LYS A 90 -4.27 15.73 17.20
C LYS A 90 -3.72 16.46 15.98
N ASP A 91 -2.41 16.74 16.01
CA ASP A 91 -1.63 17.27 14.88
C ASP A 91 -0.95 16.16 14.06
N ARG A 92 -1.19 14.89 14.42
CA ARG A 92 -0.62 13.73 13.76
C ARG A 92 -1.56 12.54 13.84
N VAL A 93 -1.62 11.78 12.75
CA VAL A 93 -2.30 10.48 12.70
C VAL A 93 -1.39 9.47 12.00
N SER A 94 -1.27 8.28 12.59
CA SER A 94 -0.54 7.15 12.02
C SER A 94 -1.52 6.19 11.37
N TYR A 95 -1.17 5.68 10.19
CA TYR A 95 -2.06 4.83 9.39
C TYR A 95 -1.30 3.85 8.50
N HIS A 96 -2.00 2.80 8.07
CA HIS A 96 -1.53 1.84 7.07
C HIS A 96 -2.52 1.75 5.91
N PHE A 97 -2.03 1.38 4.73
CA PHE A 97 -2.87 0.88 3.66
C PHE A 97 -2.88 -0.65 3.67
N LYS A 98 -4.07 -1.24 3.52
CA LYS A 98 -4.27 -2.68 3.41
C LYS A 98 -5.05 -2.99 2.14
N PHE A 99 -4.55 -3.96 1.38
CA PHE A 99 -5.15 -4.44 0.14
C PHE A 99 -5.49 -5.91 0.31
N ASP A 100 -6.77 -6.23 0.41
CA ASP A 100 -7.24 -7.62 0.32
C ASP A 100 -7.49 -7.99 -1.14
N TYR A 101 -7.10 -9.18 -1.57
CA TYR A 101 -7.30 -9.65 -2.94
C TYR A 101 -7.40 -11.16 -3.04
N ASP A 102 -8.05 -11.63 -4.11
CA ASP A 102 -8.01 -13.02 -4.52
C ASP A 102 -6.86 -13.26 -5.51
N TYR A 103 -6.31 -14.47 -5.54
CA TYR A 103 -5.29 -14.88 -6.52
C TYR A 103 -5.56 -16.28 -7.10
N ASN A 104 -5.11 -16.48 -8.34
CA ASN A 104 -5.20 -17.75 -9.05
C ASN A 104 -4.21 -18.78 -8.49
N ARG A 105 -4.71 -19.98 -8.21
CA ARG A 105 -3.93 -21.16 -7.84
C ARG A 105 -4.63 -22.41 -8.36
N PHE A 106 -3.99 -23.57 -8.29
CA PHE A 106 -4.64 -24.83 -8.64
C PHE A 106 -5.85 -25.09 -7.73
N GLY A 107 -7.02 -25.37 -8.35
CA GLY A 107 -8.28 -25.54 -7.64
C GLY A 107 -9.00 -24.20 -7.37
N ALA A 108 -9.52 -24.03 -6.16
CA ALA A 108 -10.21 -22.81 -5.76
C ALA A 108 -9.21 -21.64 -5.61
N ALA A 109 -9.67 -20.43 -5.96
CA ALA A 109 -8.91 -19.20 -5.78
C ALA A 109 -8.47 -19.03 -4.32
N GLY A 110 -7.24 -18.55 -4.13
CA GLY A 110 -6.72 -18.19 -2.82
C GLY A 110 -7.09 -16.77 -2.44
N ARG A 111 -6.99 -16.45 -1.14
CA ARG A 111 -7.10 -15.10 -0.58
C ARG A 111 -5.80 -14.70 0.07
N ASP A 112 -5.41 -13.46 -0.11
CA ASP A 112 -4.21 -12.89 0.49
C ASP A 112 -4.38 -11.39 0.75
N SER A 113 -3.41 -10.79 1.43
CA SER A 113 -3.41 -9.36 1.69
C SER A 113 -2.00 -8.77 1.64
N ALA A 114 -1.90 -7.54 1.16
CA ALA A 114 -0.69 -6.72 1.26
C ALA A 114 -0.92 -5.57 2.24
N LEU A 115 0.05 -5.32 3.13
CA LEU A 115 0.01 -4.26 4.13
C LEU A 115 1.20 -3.33 3.93
N SER A 116 0.95 -2.01 3.95
CA SER A 116 2.03 -1.02 3.90
C SER A 116 2.76 -0.91 5.24
N PRO A 117 3.97 -0.34 5.25
CA PRO A 117 4.52 0.27 6.46
C PRO A 117 3.56 1.29 7.07
N GLU A 118 3.82 1.66 8.33
CA GLU A 118 3.11 2.77 8.96
C GLU A 118 3.54 4.09 8.32
N TYR A 119 2.57 4.97 8.06
CA TYR A 119 2.80 6.34 7.63
C TYR A 119 2.22 7.32 8.64
N ASP A 120 2.87 8.48 8.76
CA ASP A 120 2.39 9.59 9.57
C ASP A 120 1.87 10.70 8.66
N LEU A 121 0.63 11.14 8.90
CA LEU A 121 0.11 12.38 8.35
C LEU A 121 0.16 13.48 9.41
N GLN A 122 0.84 14.59 9.07
CA GLN A 122 0.93 15.76 9.93
C GLN A 122 -0.16 16.78 9.59
N ILE A 123 -0.82 17.32 10.61
CA ILE A 123 -1.85 18.35 10.48
C ILE A 123 -1.34 19.63 11.13
N GLY A 124 -1.28 20.73 10.40
CA GLY A 124 -0.84 22.01 10.95
C GLY A 124 -0.64 23.07 9.87
N SER A 125 -0.32 24.30 10.26
CA SER A 125 -0.08 25.40 9.33
C SER A 125 1.08 25.07 8.39
N GLY A 126 0.83 25.07 7.08
CA GLY A 126 1.90 25.04 6.08
C GLY A 126 2.80 26.25 6.29
N HIS A 127 4.10 26.02 6.47
CA HIS A 127 5.12 27.07 6.43
C HIS A 127 5.82 27.00 5.09
#